data_AF-X1RG58-F1
#
_entry.id   AF-X1RG58-F1
#
_cell.length_a   1.000
_cell.length_b   1.000
_cell.length_c   1.000
_cell.angle_alpha   90.00
_cell.angle_beta   90.00
_cell.angle_gamma   90.00
#
_symmetry.space_group_name_H-M   'P 1'
#
loop_
_entity.id
_entity.type
_entity.pdbx_description
1 polymer ?
#
loop_
_entity_poly.entity_id
_entity_poly.type
_entity_poly.pdbx_seq_one_letter_code
_entity_poly.pdbx_strand_id
1 'polypeptide(L)' 'MYKKLFVPGPTNVKEDVLQKMATQMISHRTKEASKLQEDISNKMRKLMYTKNEILL' A
#
# COMPACT_ATOMS: atom_id res chain seq x y z
N MET A 1 -23.68 3.69 -10.62
CA MET A 1 -23.47 5.12 -10.28
C MET A 1 -22.39 5.21 -9.22
N TYR A 2 -21.26 5.83 -9.53
CA TYR A 2 -20.19 6.04 -8.55
C TYR A 2 -20.61 7.15 -7.57
N LYS A 3 -20.66 6.84 -6.27
CA LYS A 3 -20.97 7.85 -5.25
C LYS A 3 -19.67 8.53 -4.82
N LYS A 4 -19.60 9.85 -5.01
CA LYS A 4 -18.53 10.67 -4.45
C LYS A 4 -18.72 10.77 -2.94
N LEU A 5 -17.69 10.40 -2.18
CA LEU A 5 -17.69 10.42 -0.72
C LEU A 5 -17.04 11.73 -0.24
N PHE A 6 -17.86 12.66 0.23
CA PHE A 6 -17.42 13.94 0.83
C PHE A 6 -17.48 13.88 2.36
N VAL A 7 -16.94 12.81 2.95
CA VAL A 7 -16.87 12.59 4.40
C VAL A 7 -15.41 12.50 4.85
N PRO A 8 -15.07 12.71 6.13
CA PRO A 8 -13.70 12.63 6.62
C PRO A 8 -13.01 11.28 6.38
N GLY A 9 -13.79 10.20 6.26
CA GLY A 9 -13.30 8.87 5.95
C GLY A 9 -14.36 7.80 6.27
N PRO A 10 -14.41 6.68 5.53
CA PRO A 10 -13.62 6.37 4.34
C PRO A 10 -13.97 7.24 3.13
N THR A 11 -13.00 7.49 2.27
CA THR A 11 -13.17 8.20 1.00
C THR A 11 -12.99 7.26 -0.18
N ASN A 12 -13.25 7.76 -1.38
CA ASN A 12 -13.01 7.06 -2.62
C ASN A 12 -11.52 6.69 -2.80
N VAL A 13 -11.25 5.43 -3.15
CA VAL A 13 -9.91 4.92 -3.47
C VAL A 13 -9.60 5.20 -4.95
N LYS A 14 -8.35 5.54 -5.26
CA LYS A 14 -7.91 5.77 -6.65
C LYS A 14 -7.96 4.47 -7.46
N GLU A 15 -8.25 4.59 -8.76
CA GLU A 15 -8.42 3.45 -9.66
C GLU A 15 -7.16 2.57 -9.75
N ASP A 16 -5.97 3.18 -9.80
CA ASP A 16 -4.69 2.45 -9.84
C ASP A 16 -4.48 1.55 -8.62
N VAL A 17 -4.88 2.00 -7.43
CA VAL A 17 -4.83 1.20 -6.20
C VAL A 17 -5.84 0.05 -6.26
N LEU A 18 -7.07 0.29 -6.74
CA LEU A 18 -8.07 -0.76 -6.93
C LEU A 18 -7.58 -1.85 -7.89
N GLN A 19 -6.99 -1.45 -9.02
CA GLN A 19 -6.42 -2.38 -9.99
C GLN A 19 -5.25 -3.18 -9.41
N LYS A 20 -4.43 -2.60 -8.52
CA LYS A 20 -3.39 -3.36 -7.81
C LYS A 20 -3.96 -4.36 -6.82
N MET A 21 -5.04 -4.03 -6.11
CA MET A 21 -5.70 -4.97 -5.20
C MET A 21 -6.39 -6.13 -5.94
N ALA A 22 -6.73 -5.95 -7.21
CA ALA A 22 -7.27 -7.01 -8.07
C ALA A 22 -6.21 -8.01 -8.58
N THR A 23 -4.91 -7.78 -8.30
CA THR A 23 -3.84 -8.69 -8.73
C THR A 23 -3.86 -10.00 -7.96
N GLN A 24 -3.33 -11.06 -8.57
CA GLN A 24 -3.23 -12.37 -7.94
C GLN A 24 -2.36 -12.31 -6.68
N MET A 25 -2.80 -13.01 -5.62
CA MET A 25 -2.03 -13.09 -4.39
C MET A 25 -0.70 -13.82 -4.61
N ILE A 26 0.34 -13.33 -3.94
CA ILE A 26 1.67 -13.94 -3.88
C ILE A 26 1.89 -14.62 -2.53
N SER A 27 2.71 -15.67 -2.50
CA SER A 27 3.06 -16.34 -1.24
C SER A 27 4.05 -15.51 -0.43
N HIS A 28 3.88 -15.49 0.89
CA HIS A 28 4.71 -14.73 1.84
C HIS A 28 6.20 -15.14 1.86
N ARG A 29 6.56 -16.30 1.28
CA ARG A 29 7.95 -16.78 1.23
C ARG A 29 8.64 -16.55 -0.13
N THR A 30 8.01 -15.83 -1.05
CA THR A 30 8.60 -15.55 -2.36
C THR A 30 9.51 -14.32 -2.30
N LYS A 31 10.44 -14.23 -3.26
CA LYS A 31 11.29 -13.03 -3.44
C LYS A 31 10.45 -11.78 -3.73
N GLU A 32 9.33 -11.94 -4.41
CA GLU A 32 8.39 -10.87 -4.73
C GLU A 32 7.77 -10.28 -3.45
N ALA A 33 7.38 -11.12 -2.50
CA ALA A 33 6.83 -10.66 -1.22
C ALA A 33 7.90 -9.92 -0.39
N SER A 34 9.12 -10.45 -0.32
CA SER A 34 10.23 -9.75 0.35
C SER A 34 10.53 -8.40 -0.28
N LYS A 35 10.51 -8.32 -1.63
CA LYS A 35 10.72 -7.05 -2.34
C LYS A 35 9.60 -6.05 -2.07
N LEU A 36 8.35 -6.51 -2.07
CA LEU A 36 7.20 -5.69 -1.73
C LEU A 36 7.31 -5.13 -0.31
N GLN A 37 7.70 -5.94 0.67
CA GLN A 37 7.88 -5.51 2.06
C GLN A 37 8.99 -4.46 2.20
N GLU A 38 10.15 -4.70 1.57
CA GLU A 38 11.26 -3.72 1.52
C GLU A 38 10.81 -2.37 0.94
N ASP A 39 10.05 -2.41 -0.15
CA ASP A 39 9.53 -1.23 -0.82
C ASP A 39 8.45 -0.50 0.00
N ILE A 40 7.70 -1.19 0.85
CA ILE A 40 6.77 -0.58 1.80
C ILE A 40 7.56 0.11 2.91
N SER A 41 8.51 -0.57 3.56
CA SER A 41 9.35 0.03 4.62
C SER A 41 10.08 1.29 4.13
N ASN A 42 10.63 1.27 2.92
CA ASN A 42 11.27 2.42 2.30
C ASN A 42 10.31 3.61 2.08
N LYS A 43 9.07 3.36 1.65
CA LYS A 43 8.05 4.42 1.47
C LYS A 43 7.56 4.95 2.81
N MET A 44 7.40 4.08 3.81
CA MET A 44 7.01 4.46 5.17
C MET A 44 8.04 5.39 5.82
N ARG A 45 9.34 5.13 5.66
CA ARG A 45 10.40 6.06 6.11
C ARG A 45 10.23 7.46 5.53
N LYS A 46 9.94 7.56 4.23
CA LYS A 46 9.70 8.84 3.55
C LYS A 46 8.44 9.53 4.07
N LEU A 47 7.34 8.78 4.21
CA LEU A 47 6.05 9.30 4.69
C LEU A 47 6.14 9.81 6.14
N MET A 48 6.86 9.10 7.00
CA MET A 48 7.02 9.41 8.42
C MET A 48 8.21 10.33 8.71
N TYR A 49 8.97 10.75 7.70
CA TYR A 49 10.17 11.58 7.85
C TYR A 49 11.20 11.01 8.84
N THR A 50 11.40 9.69 8.82
CA THR A 50 12.29 9.00 9.77
C THR A 50 13.41 8.24 9.07
N LYS A 51 14.53 8.10 9.78
CA LYS A 51 15.67 7.24 9.41
C LYS A 51 15.66 5.91 10.18
N ASN A 52 14.74 5.73 11.11
CA ASN A 52 14.62 4.49 11.88
C ASN A 52 14.15 3.35 10.99
N GLU A 53 14.46 2.12 11.40
CA GLU A 53 13.96 0.94 10.72
C GLU A 53 12.43 0.84 10.89
N ILE A 54 11.74 0.44 9.82
CA ILE A 54 10.29 0.22 9.85
C ILE A 54 10.07 -1.29 10.02
N LEU A 55 9.50 -1.68 11.16
CA LEU A 55 9.19 -3.06 11.47
C LEU A 55 7.78 -3.40 10.93
N LEU A 56 7.72 -4.27 9.92
CA LEU A 56 6.51 -4.79 9.27
C LEU A 56 6.54 -6.31 9.25
#